data_AF-A0A4Q3WTF8-F1
#
_entry.id   AF-A0A4Q3WTF8-F1
#
_cell.length_a   1.000
_cell.length_b   1.000
_cell.length_c   1.000
_cell.angle_alpha   90.00
_cell.angle_beta   90.00
_cell.angle_gamma   90.00
#
_symmetry.space_group_name_H-M   'P 1'
#
loop_
_entity.id
_entity.type
_entity.pdbx_description
1 polymer ?
#
loop_
_entity_poly.entity_id
_entity_poly.type
_entity_poly.pdbx_seq_one_letter_code
_entity_poly.pdbx_strand_id
1 'polypeptide(L)'
;MPRITPLFALSATLLGGSLISKSVQAAPVSASSARNFSGAVPSSNRVFQSLGILSPAADVTRIRTLPPVLSNRTAKTQSGRSTSAVKRLELEFDNGFTEAQKNVLRRVRDRFLFAVEVFGEPAVEQQGKTIYVESDGPAAAYQPLLRPAAVDGGSIYFHYIPERTEAFNEFNFTRLYLLAFQGSSAFSYDYVQGHYVEAWQNGFADAAALLLMSKITPTGQVFDPSDLGTYTLPIYDFLNHPELGNAYIYSDKTPLLPISDFRAGMAQAAWLKVAVQDEQFFAKFNKAYYAKYAPRTTVKPSDLRDIAAGIVPNVEGSSFNDWIRRQYALDTNVTTGQKLYAAASPLPVLGTGERRAGFEGFAVAFTTDSTGHEEVGSTGYGSVNAFDEKGVQINSKSSELTSSNLLNFGTASDDDAGLALTGKTYFTGLGTPDSARISLQFRYKNAETNAVFPYISSTTATNITYYGVTSNGDSGSLSVAPNNSTSQTVTVARGAWAGTQK
;
A
#
# COMPACT_ATOMS: atom_id res chain seq x y z
N MET A 1 7.57 -29.69 10.35
CA MET A 1 6.40 -28.94 9.83
C MET A 1 5.16 -29.33 10.63
N PRO A 2 4.68 -28.51 11.58
CA PRO A 2 3.41 -28.72 12.27
C PRO A 2 2.23 -28.21 11.42
N ARG A 3 1.07 -28.87 11.53
CA ARG A 3 -0.17 -28.49 10.82
C ARG A 3 -0.96 -27.48 11.66
N ILE A 4 -1.47 -26.42 11.03
CA ILE A 4 -2.43 -25.50 11.65
C ILE A 4 -3.84 -26.10 11.50
N THR A 5 -4.63 -26.07 12.57
CA THR A 5 -6.02 -26.56 12.62
C THR A 5 -6.92 -25.40 13.06
N PRO A 6 -8.05 -25.11 12.40
CA PRO A 6 -8.92 -23.99 12.77
C PRO A 6 -9.98 -24.42 13.80
N LEU A 7 -10.21 -23.58 14.80
CA LEU A 7 -11.37 -23.66 15.68
C LEU A 7 -11.69 -22.25 16.21
N PHE A 8 -12.79 -21.68 15.73
CA PHE A 8 -13.35 -20.41 16.21
C PHE A 8 -14.56 -20.69 17.12
N ALA A 9 -14.62 -20.01 18.25
CA ALA A 9 -15.85 -19.79 19.00
C ALA A 9 -15.76 -18.40 19.66
N LEU A 10 -16.75 -17.54 19.44
CA LEU A 10 -16.87 -16.25 20.10
C LEU A 10 -18.31 -16.07 20.59
N SER A 11 -18.47 -15.67 21.85
CA SER A 11 -19.78 -15.31 22.43
C SER A 11 -19.99 -13.79 22.37
N ALA A 12 -21.23 -13.36 22.21
CA ALA A 12 -21.60 -11.95 22.03
C ALA A 12 -22.43 -11.41 23.21
N THR A 13 -22.30 -10.11 23.49
CA THR A 13 -23.18 -9.35 24.41
C THR A 13 -23.42 -7.93 23.86
N LEU A 14 -24.64 -7.37 24.06
CA LEU A 14 -25.18 -6.17 23.39
C LEU A 14 -24.99 -4.81 24.12
N LEU A 15 -25.16 -3.68 23.38
CA LEU A 15 -25.88 -2.41 23.69
C LEU A 15 -25.82 -1.43 22.46
N GLY A 16 -26.51 -0.28 22.32
CA GLY A 16 -27.48 0.38 23.22
C GLY A 16 -28.27 1.65 22.76
N GLY A 17 -28.09 2.23 21.56
CA GLY A 17 -28.71 3.52 21.13
C GLY A 17 -27.71 4.71 21.08
N SER A 18 -28.00 5.96 20.65
CA SER A 18 -29.23 6.64 20.16
C SER A 18 -28.87 7.96 19.39
N LEU A 19 -29.79 8.52 18.60
CA LEU A 19 -29.66 9.71 17.71
C LEU A 19 -29.87 11.09 18.41
N ILE A 20 -29.19 12.17 17.98
CA ILE A 20 -29.67 13.59 18.03
C ILE A 20 -29.11 14.42 16.84
N SER A 21 -29.88 15.40 16.34
CA SER A 21 -29.65 16.30 15.17
C SER A 21 -29.48 17.80 15.52
N LYS A 22 -28.84 18.65 14.67
CA LYS A 22 -29.36 19.98 14.20
C LYS A 22 -28.44 20.90 13.32
N SER A 23 -29.00 21.34 12.18
CA SER A 23 -28.99 22.67 11.48
C SER A 23 -27.88 23.77 11.55
N VAL A 24 -27.18 23.99 10.41
CA VAL A 24 -27.24 25.15 9.44
C VAL A 24 -26.88 26.64 9.79
N GLN A 25 -25.96 27.22 8.97
CA GLN A 25 -25.66 28.66 8.60
C GLN A 25 -25.08 29.67 9.63
N ALA A 26 -24.25 30.70 9.29
CA ALA A 26 -23.27 30.93 8.20
C ALA A 26 -22.45 32.25 8.37
N ALA A 27 -21.12 32.22 8.10
CA ALA A 27 -20.21 33.31 7.63
C ALA A 27 -20.03 34.61 8.51
N PRO A 28 -19.00 35.51 8.29
CA PRO A 28 -18.06 35.63 7.15
C PRO A 28 -16.56 36.04 7.45
N VAL A 29 -15.79 36.23 6.36
CA VAL A 29 -14.52 37.01 6.18
C VAL A 29 -13.14 36.40 6.53
N SER A 30 -12.46 35.96 5.46
CA SER A 30 -11.05 36.18 5.07
C SER A 30 -9.91 36.24 6.11
N ALA A 31 -9.12 35.16 6.15
CA ALA A 31 -7.66 35.25 6.36
C ALA A 31 -6.93 34.06 5.69
N SER A 32 -5.85 34.33 4.95
CA SER A 32 -5.00 33.32 4.33
C SER A 32 -4.37 32.41 5.39
N SER A 33 -4.70 31.12 5.37
CA SER A 33 -4.26 30.14 6.36
C SER A 33 -3.79 28.85 5.69
N ALA A 34 -2.69 28.29 6.21
CA ALA A 34 -2.24 26.96 5.85
C ALA A 34 -3.34 25.94 6.19
N ARG A 35 -3.63 25.01 5.28
CA ARG A 35 -4.63 23.97 5.53
C ARG A 35 -4.08 22.95 6.51
N ASN A 36 -4.38 23.13 7.79
CA ASN A 36 -4.32 22.05 8.76
C ASN A 36 -5.36 20.99 8.34
N PHE A 37 -4.89 19.91 7.72
CA PHE A 37 -5.72 18.73 7.43
C PHE A 37 -5.95 17.94 8.72
N SER A 38 -6.92 18.39 9.54
CA SER A 38 -7.40 17.63 10.70
C SER A 38 -8.76 16.99 10.42
N GLY A 39 -8.93 15.73 10.85
CA GLY A 39 -10.23 15.10 11.07
C GLY A 39 -10.87 14.31 9.91
N ALA A 40 -10.44 14.46 8.66
CA ALA A 40 -10.98 13.67 7.56
C ALA A 40 -10.25 12.31 7.43
N VAL A 41 -10.94 11.21 7.76
CA VAL A 41 -10.46 9.85 7.44
C VAL A 41 -10.42 9.72 5.91
N PRO A 42 -9.27 9.37 5.29
CA PRO A 42 -9.19 9.21 3.83
C PRO A 42 -10.21 8.19 3.33
N SER A 43 -11.10 8.58 2.42
CA SER A 43 -12.13 7.66 1.90
C SER A 43 -11.58 6.58 0.96
N SER A 44 -10.28 6.63 0.62
CA SER A 44 -9.53 5.47 0.12
C SER A 44 -9.53 4.31 1.12
N ASN A 45 -9.53 4.58 2.44
CA ASN A 45 -9.64 3.54 3.48
C ASN A 45 -10.92 2.71 3.33
N ARG A 46 -12.06 3.31 2.94
CA ARG A 46 -13.31 2.57 2.71
C ARG A 46 -13.18 1.56 1.56
N VAL A 47 -12.45 1.93 0.51
CA VAL A 47 -12.16 1.07 -0.64
C VAL A 47 -11.21 -0.06 -0.24
N PHE A 48 -10.15 0.23 0.52
CA PHE A 48 -9.27 -0.81 1.05
C PHE A 48 -9.98 -1.74 2.06
N GLN A 49 -10.90 -1.22 2.87
CA GLN A 49 -11.72 -2.00 3.79
C GLN A 49 -12.70 -2.92 3.03
N SER A 50 -13.37 -2.44 1.97
CA SER A 50 -14.24 -3.30 1.15
C SER A 50 -13.43 -4.36 0.39
N LEU A 51 -12.18 -4.06 0.02
CA LEU A 51 -11.24 -5.04 -0.57
C LEU A 51 -10.63 -6.03 0.45
N GLY A 52 -10.86 -5.88 1.76
CA GLY A 52 -10.21 -6.69 2.80
C GLY A 52 -8.70 -6.44 2.98
N ILE A 53 -8.21 -5.32 2.44
CA ILE A 53 -6.80 -4.86 2.52
C ILE A 53 -6.52 -4.13 3.84
N LEU A 54 -7.57 -3.59 4.46
CA LEU A 54 -7.55 -2.93 5.77
C LEU A 54 -8.61 -3.54 6.67
N SER A 55 -8.26 -3.71 7.94
CA SER A 55 -9.21 -3.90 9.04
C SER A 55 -10.17 -2.69 9.14
N PRO A 56 -11.45 -2.85 9.56
CA PRO A 56 -12.39 -1.74 9.74
C PRO A 56 -11.89 -0.63 10.69
N ALA A 57 -10.91 -0.93 11.54
CA ALA A 57 -10.27 0.00 12.48
C ALA A 57 -8.93 0.60 11.98
N ALA A 58 -8.41 0.15 10.83
CA ALA A 58 -7.13 0.59 10.30
C ALA A 58 -7.25 1.88 9.45
N ASP A 59 -6.27 2.76 9.60
CA ASP A 59 -6.06 3.94 8.76
C ASP A 59 -4.86 3.74 7.84
N VAL A 60 -4.66 4.61 6.84
CA VAL A 60 -3.45 4.59 6.02
C VAL A 60 -2.59 5.79 6.38
N THR A 61 -1.65 5.60 7.31
CA THR A 61 -0.58 6.57 7.51
C THR A 61 0.32 6.57 6.28
N ARG A 62 0.21 7.64 5.49
CA ARG A 62 1.06 7.90 4.33
C ARG A 62 2.47 8.22 4.80
N ILE A 63 3.45 7.56 4.17
CA ILE A 63 4.86 7.72 4.50
C ILE A 63 5.62 8.27 3.30
N ARG A 64 6.44 9.29 3.57
CA ARG A 64 7.21 10.01 2.56
C ARG A 64 8.68 10.09 2.94
N THR A 65 9.54 10.17 1.93
CA THR A 65 10.90 10.69 2.11
C THR A 65 10.89 12.15 1.64
N LEU A 66 11.31 13.08 2.49
CA LEU A 66 11.30 14.51 2.18
C LEU A 66 12.59 14.95 1.47
N PRO A 67 12.57 16.06 0.71
CA PRO A 67 13.77 16.72 0.26
C PRO A 67 14.67 17.06 1.45
N PRO A 68 16.00 16.82 1.35
CA PRO A 68 16.89 16.98 2.49
C PRO A 68 17.18 18.47 2.72
N VAL A 69 16.81 19.02 3.88
CA VAL A 69 17.02 20.44 4.21
C VAL A 69 18.40 20.65 4.85
N LEU A 70 19.00 21.83 4.63
CA LEU A 70 20.17 22.30 5.39
C LEU A 70 19.76 22.64 6.83
N SER A 71 19.85 21.66 7.73
CA SER A 71 19.59 21.88 9.15
C SER A 71 20.74 22.66 9.81
N ASN A 72 20.44 23.83 10.36
CA ASN A 72 21.36 24.68 11.12
C ASN A 72 21.22 24.44 12.64
N ARG A 73 21.04 23.18 13.09
CA ARG A 73 21.00 22.86 14.52
C ARG A 73 22.39 22.93 15.15
N THR A 74 22.48 23.63 16.28
CA THR A 74 23.76 23.86 17.00
C THR A 74 24.29 22.55 17.58
N ALA A 75 25.48 22.14 17.14
CA ALA A 75 26.06 20.85 17.52
C ALA A 75 26.36 20.76 19.03
N LYS A 76 25.88 19.70 19.68
CA LYS A 76 26.46 19.21 20.94
C LYS A 76 27.61 18.25 20.62
N THR A 77 28.81 18.58 21.07
CA THR A 77 30.00 17.77 20.85
C THR A 77 29.99 16.53 21.74
N GLN A 78 30.17 15.34 21.17
CA GLN A 78 30.49 14.15 21.96
C GLN A 78 31.53 13.28 21.24
N SER A 79 32.66 13.03 21.92
CA SER A 79 33.79 12.25 21.41
C SER A 79 33.74 10.81 21.92
N GLY A 80 33.95 9.83 21.04
CA GLY A 80 34.03 8.42 21.45
C GLY A 80 34.19 7.44 20.28
N ARG A 81 35.43 7.24 19.82
CA ARG A 81 35.75 6.18 18.85
C ARG A 81 36.18 4.92 19.61
N SER A 82 35.37 3.87 19.49
CA SER A 82 35.68 2.51 19.95
C SER A 82 35.34 1.53 18.82
N THR A 83 36.05 0.41 18.78
CA THR A 83 36.05 -0.55 17.66
C THR A 83 34.90 -1.57 17.75
N SER A 84 34.08 -1.57 16.71
CA SER A 84 33.26 -2.69 16.20
C SER A 84 32.40 -3.50 17.18
N ALA A 85 31.39 -2.83 17.74
CA ALA A 85 30.03 -3.37 17.71
C ALA A 85 29.19 -2.44 16.82
N VAL A 86 28.20 -2.96 16.08
CA VAL A 86 27.33 -2.16 15.20
C VAL A 86 26.62 -1.10 16.06
N LYS A 87 26.86 0.18 15.78
CA LYS A 87 26.34 1.26 16.61
C LYS A 87 24.89 1.57 16.25
N ARG A 88 23.97 1.36 17.20
CA ARG A 88 22.54 1.69 17.06
C ARG A 88 22.30 3.16 16.77
N LEU A 89 21.20 3.45 16.07
CA LEU A 89 20.65 4.80 16.01
C LEU A 89 19.97 5.13 17.34
N GLU A 90 20.26 6.30 17.88
CA GLU A 90 19.55 6.85 19.06
C GLU A 90 18.37 7.72 18.61
N LEU A 91 17.37 7.88 19.48
CA LEU A 91 16.15 8.65 19.21
C LEU A 91 16.01 9.79 20.22
N GLU A 92 16.00 11.03 19.73
CA GLU A 92 15.70 12.23 20.53
C GLU A 92 14.35 12.79 20.09
N PHE A 93 13.34 12.66 20.96
CA PHE A 93 11.99 13.14 20.70
C PHE A 93 11.82 14.56 21.20
N ASP A 94 11.08 15.36 20.43
CA ASP A 94 10.68 16.70 20.86
C ASP A 94 9.66 16.67 22.04
N ASN A 95 9.19 17.87 22.40
CA ASN A 95 8.22 18.07 23.48
C ASN A 95 6.75 17.80 23.07
N GLY A 96 6.47 17.49 21.81
CA GLY A 96 5.12 17.19 21.32
C GLY A 96 4.64 15.78 21.70
N PHE A 97 5.57 14.85 21.94
CA PHE A 97 5.25 13.50 22.40
C PHE A 97 5.15 13.41 23.93
N THR A 98 4.14 12.72 24.42
CA THR A 98 4.07 12.23 25.81
C THR A 98 5.07 11.10 26.04
N GLU A 99 5.52 10.86 27.28
CA GLU A 99 6.44 9.74 27.56
C GLU A 99 5.84 8.37 27.23
N ALA A 100 4.51 8.19 27.31
CA ALA A 100 3.84 6.97 26.87
C ALA A 100 4.03 6.73 25.36
N GLN A 101 3.81 7.76 24.54
CA GLN A 101 4.05 7.70 23.09
C GLN A 101 5.53 7.48 22.79
N LYS A 102 6.45 8.18 23.45
CA LYS A 102 7.89 7.96 23.30
C LYS A 102 8.28 6.51 23.64
N ASN A 103 7.69 5.90 24.66
CA ASN A 103 7.95 4.51 25.01
C ASN A 103 7.48 3.54 23.92
N VAL A 104 6.31 3.75 23.32
CA VAL A 104 5.84 2.98 22.15
C VAL A 104 6.82 3.11 20.98
N LEU A 105 7.21 4.33 20.63
CA LEU A 105 8.08 4.60 19.48
C LEU A 105 9.54 4.14 19.72
N ARG A 106 10.02 4.14 20.97
CA ARG A 106 11.36 3.61 21.34
C ARG A 106 11.48 2.10 21.16
N ARG A 107 10.36 1.34 21.16
CA ARG A 107 10.40 -0.13 21.04
C ARG A 107 11.12 -0.62 19.77
N VAL A 108 11.00 0.07 18.63
CA VAL A 108 11.75 -0.30 17.40
C VAL A 108 13.27 -0.17 17.60
N ARG A 109 13.73 0.86 18.31
CA ARG A 109 15.15 1.07 18.64
C ARG A 109 15.62 0.03 19.65
N ASP A 110 14.79 -0.36 20.62
CA ASP A 110 15.14 -1.44 21.55
C ASP A 110 15.18 -2.81 20.87
N ARG A 111 14.48 -2.94 19.73
CA ARG A 111 14.52 -4.09 18.80
C ARG A 111 15.62 -3.96 17.72
N PHE A 112 16.64 -3.11 17.92
CA PHE A 112 17.71 -2.82 16.94
C PHE A 112 18.36 -4.07 16.31
N LEU A 113 18.58 -5.15 17.08
CA LEU A 113 19.19 -6.37 16.53
C LEU A 113 18.28 -7.08 15.52
N PHE A 114 16.95 -7.08 15.71
CA PHE A 114 16.01 -7.58 14.71
C PHE A 114 15.92 -6.65 13.49
N ALA A 115 16.03 -5.34 13.69
CA ALA A 115 16.14 -4.39 12.58
C ALA A 115 17.41 -4.65 11.74
N VAL A 116 18.54 -4.96 12.37
CA VAL A 116 19.79 -5.33 11.68
C VAL A 116 19.70 -6.72 11.02
N GLU A 117 19.03 -7.70 11.63
CA GLU A 117 18.79 -9.01 11.01
C GLU A 117 17.98 -8.88 9.72
N VAL A 118 16.89 -8.12 9.74
CA VAL A 118 15.98 -7.96 8.61
C VAL A 118 16.54 -7.00 7.57
N PHE A 119 16.94 -5.79 7.97
CA PHE A 119 17.26 -4.68 7.06
C PHE A 119 18.76 -4.48 6.81
N GLY A 120 19.62 -5.16 7.58
CA GLY A 120 21.07 -4.95 7.56
C GLY A 120 21.52 -3.87 8.53
N GLU A 121 22.83 -3.72 8.69
CA GLU A 121 23.41 -2.63 9.49
C GLU A 121 23.00 -1.26 8.91
N PRO A 122 22.83 -0.21 9.74
CA PRO A 122 22.77 1.15 9.23
C PRO A 122 24.00 1.48 8.38
N ALA A 123 23.80 2.33 7.37
CA ALA A 123 24.88 2.86 6.55
C ALA A 123 25.99 3.45 7.43
N VAL A 124 27.25 3.36 7.00
CA VAL A 124 28.41 3.68 7.85
C VAL A 124 28.36 5.13 8.38
N GLU A 125 27.81 6.06 7.60
CA GLU A 125 27.61 7.46 7.98
C GLU A 125 26.37 7.73 8.84
N GLN A 126 25.58 6.70 9.16
CA GLN A 126 24.44 6.69 10.08
C GLN A 126 24.76 6.00 11.43
N GLN A 127 25.66 5.01 11.45
CA GLN A 127 25.95 4.23 12.66
C GLN A 127 26.32 5.08 13.90
N GLY A 128 25.53 4.96 14.96
CA GLY A 128 25.75 5.64 16.24
C GLY A 128 25.27 7.08 16.32
N LYS A 129 24.45 7.54 15.37
CA LYS A 129 23.89 8.90 15.36
C LYS A 129 22.53 8.99 16.03
N THR A 130 22.18 10.20 16.44
CA THR A 130 20.84 10.56 16.91
C THR A 130 19.94 10.94 15.73
N ILE A 131 18.74 10.36 15.69
CA ILE A 131 17.62 10.79 14.86
C ILE A 131 16.71 11.66 15.71
N TYR A 132 16.38 12.86 15.23
CA TYR A 132 15.40 13.73 15.86
C TYR A 132 13.98 13.30 15.45
N VAL A 133 13.07 13.18 16.41
CA VAL A 133 11.67 12.84 16.15
C VAL A 133 10.79 14.03 16.51
N GLU A 134 10.11 14.58 15.50
CA GLU A 134 9.39 15.86 15.55
C GLU A 134 7.89 15.64 15.34
N SER A 135 7.06 16.25 16.18
CA SER A 135 5.62 15.93 16.31
C SER A 135 4.69 16.65 15.32
N ASP A 136 5.25 17.43 14.39
CA ASP A 136 4.51 18.37 13.53
C ASP A 136 4.82 18.15 12.03
N GLY A 137 4.41 16.97 11.52
CA GLY A 137 4.68 16.53 10.14
C GLY A 137 3.45 16.59 9.22
N PRO A 138 3.57 17.09 7.97
CA PRO A 138 2.55 16.91 6.94
C PRO A 138 2.50 15.44 6.49
N ALA A 139 1.77 14.63 7.25
CA ALA A 139 1.89 13.16 7.31
C ALA A 139 3.26 12.70 7.84
N ALA A 140 3.41 11.39 8.05
CA ALA A 140 4.62 10.81 8.63
C ALA A 140 5.73 10.76 7.57
N ALA A 141 6.92 11.28 7.88
CA ALA A 141 7.94 11.52 6.88
C ALA A 141 9.37 11.43 7.44
N TYR A 142 10.32 10.96 6.63
CA TYR A 142 11.74 10.97 6.97
C TYR A 142 12.49 11.99 6.12
N GLN A 143 13.32 12.81 6.75
CA GLN A 143 14.16 13.80 6.10
C GLN A 143 15.65 13.47 6.34
N PRO A 144 16.35 12.93 5.32
CA PRO A 144 17.77 12.64 5.43
C PRO A 144 18.61 13.93 5.28
N LEU A 145 19.92 13.84 5.51
CA LEU A 145 20.80 15.00 5.65
C LEU A 145 21.64 15.29 4.40
N LEU A 146 21.83 16.58 4.09
CA LEU A 146 22.63 17.03 2.94
C LEU A 146 24.16 16.84 3.07
N ARG A 147 24.73 16.59 4.27
CA ARG A 147 26.19 16.63 4.49
C ARG A 147 26.73 15.38 5.20
N PRO A 148 27.82 14.73 4.73
CA PRO A 148 28.39 13.55 5.39
C PRO A 148 28.87 13.82 6.81
N ALA A 149 29.43 15.01 7.05
CA ALA A 149 29.99 15.44 8.34
C ALA A 149 28.92 15.90 9.36
N ALA A 150 27.63 15.72 9.08
CA ALA A 150 26.59 16.00 10.06
C ALA A 150 26.74 15.07 11.29
N VAL A 151 26.53 15.62 12.48
CA VAL A 151 26.67 14.89 13.76
C VAL A 151 25.43 14.08 14.13
N ASP A 152 24.29 14.44 13.52
CA ASP A 152 23.00 13.76 13.59
C ASP A 152 22.76 12.89 12.35
N GLY A 153 21.70 12.07 12.42
CA GLY A 153 21.30 11.14 11.35
C GLY A 153 20.09 11.60 10.53
N GLY A 154 19.39 12.64 10.97
CA GLY A 154 18.27 13.27 10.26
C GLY A 154 17.08 13.53 11.18
N SER A 155 15.98 13.98 10.58
CA SER A 155 14.71 14.18 11.29
C SER A 155 13.65 13.21 10.76
N ILE A 156 12.93 12.56 11.67
CA ILE A 156 11.66 11.89 11.41
C ILE A 156 10.56 12.85 11.88
N TYR A 157 9.71 13.28 10.96
CA TYR A 157 8.45 13.96 11.27
C TYR A 157 7.39 12.88 11.47
N PHE A 158 6.83 12.76 12.68
CA PHE A 158 5.89 11.69 13.00
C PHE A 158 4.65 12.23 13.70
N HIS A 159 3.49 11.96 13.09
CA HIS A 159 2.21 12.19 13.72
C HIS A 159 1.75 10.91 14.42
N TYR A 160 1.89 10.87 15.76
CA TYR A 160 1.29 9.80 16.56
C TYR A 160 -0.23 9.97 16.58
N ILE A 161 -0.97 8.90 16.28
CA ILE A 161 -2.44 8.91 16.22
C ILE A 161 -2.98 8.19 17.48
N PRO A 162 -3.45 8.91 18.53
CA PRO A 162 -3.90 8.31 19.79
C PRO A 162 -5.12 7.38 19.65
N GLU A 163 -5.92 7.58 18.62
CA GLU A 163 -7.13 6.80 18.32
C GLU A 163 -6.82 5.43 17.69
N ARG A 164 -5.55 5.16 17.37
CA ARG A 164 -5.09 3.89 16.78
C ARG A 164 -4.27 3.08 17.79
N THR A 165 -4.14 1.78 17.51
CA THR A 165 -3.37 0.87 18.37
C THR A 165 -1.91 1.31 18.47
N GLU A 166 -1.24 0.92 19.57
CA GLU A 166 0.21 1.13 19.67
C GLU A 166 0.97 0.39 18.56
N ALA A 167 0.49 -0.79 18.15
CA ALA A 167 1.10 -1.58 17.08
C ALA A 167 1.04 -0.87 15.72
N PHE A 168 -0.07 -0.20 15.43
CA PHE A 168 -0.22 0.65 14.24
C PHE A 168 0.78 1.82 14.24
N ASN A 169 0.87 2.55 15.35
CA ASN A 169 1.82 3.66 15.48
C ASN A 169 3.28 3.16 15.41
N GLU A 170 3.58 2.04 16.06
CA GLU A 170 4.91 1.42 16.04
C GLU A 170 5.32 0.91 14.66
N PHE A 171 4.43 0.25 13.90
CA PHE A 171 4.71 -0.14 12.52
C PHE A 171 5.00 1.07 11.64
N ASN A 172 4.18 2.13 11.74
CA ASN A 172 4.38 3.33 10.94
C ASN A 172 5.67 4.07 11.28
N PHE A 173 6.07 4.08 12.55
CA PHE A 173 7.38 4.60 12.95
C PHE A 173 8.53 3.67 12.54
N THR A 174 8.34 2.35 12.54
CA THR A 174 9.34 1.36 12.11
C THR A 174 9.73 1.56 10.64
N ARG A 175 8.75 1.79 9.75
CA ARG A 175 8.99 2.14 8.33
C ARG A 175 9.98 3.30 8.19
N LEU A 176 9.77 4.37 8.96
CA LEU A 176 10.62 5.57 8.99
C LEU A 176 12.00 5.32 9.64
N TYR A 177 12.04 4.51 10.69
CA TYR A 177 13.30 4.12 11.35
C TYR A 177 14.20 3.29 10.42
N LEU A 178 13.62 2.44 9.57
CA LEU A 178 14.37 1.70 8.55
C LEU A 178 14.83 2.62 7.41
N LEU A 179 14.05 3.62 6.97
CA LEU A 179 14.55 4.66 6.06
C LEU A 179 15.76 5.41 6.66
N ALA A 180 15.75 5.66 7.97
CA ALA A 180 16.87 6.27 8.68
C ALA A 180 18.14 5.39 8.77
N PHE A 181 18.04 4.06 8.60
CA PHE A 181 19.24 3.20 8.48
C PHE A 181 20.02 3.53 7.21
N GLN A 182 19.35 3.81 6.10
CA GLN A 182 20.00 4.22 4.85
C GLN A 182 20.46 5.68 4.92
N GLY A 183 19.61 6.57 5.43
CA GLY A 183 19.94 7.98 5.61
C GLY A 183 20.40 8.65 4.31
N SER A 184 21.68 9.03 4.24
CA SER A 184 22.22 9.63 3.01
C SER A 184 22.57 8.64 1.90
N SER A 185 22.43 7.35 2.17
CA SER A 185 22.51 6.27 1.19
C SER A 185 21.11 5.81 0.72
N ALA A 186 20.10 6.69 0.78
CA ALA A 186 18.78 6.46 0.18
C ALA A 186 18.86 6.35 -1.36
N PHE A 187 17.92 5.61 -1.96
CA PHE A 187 17.84 5.39 -3.40
C PHE A 187 17.31 6.64 -4.10
N SER A 188 18.12 7.30 -4.93
CA SER A 188 17.77 8.62 -5.48
C SER A 188 18.29 8.88 -6.90
N TYR A 189 17.49 9.58 -7.69
CA TYR A 189 17.86 10.14 -8.99
C TYR A 189 18.61 11.47 -8.85
N ASP A 190 18.15 12.33 -7.94
CA ASP A 190 18.84 13.55 -7.52
C ASP A 190 18.63 13.73 -6.03
N TYR A 191 19.66 13.40 -5.25
CA TYR A 191 19.58 13.46 -3.79
C TYR A 191 19.47 14.91 -3.30
N VAL A 192 20.07 15.87 -4.00
CA VAL A 192 20.08 17.28 -3.60
C VAL A 192 18.69 17.90 -3.76
N GLN A 193 17.96 17.51 -4.80
CA GLN A 193 16.58 17.95 -5.03
C GLN A 193 15.53 17.09 -4.28
N GLY A 194 15.94 15.98 -3.65
CA GLY A 194 15.01 15.06 -2.98
C GLY A 194 14.22 14.17 -3.94
N HIS A 195 14.74 13.92 -5.14
CA HIS A 195 14.10 13.04 -6.13
C HIS A 195 14.50 11.59 -5.85
N TYR A 196 13.72 10.90 -5.03
CA TYR A 196 13.97 9.50 -4.65
C TYR A 196 13.38 8.52 -5.67
N VAL A 197 13.86 7.27 -5.63
CA VAL A 197 13.22 6.14 -6.32
C VAL A 197 12.06 5.65 -5.45
N GLU A 198 11.02 6.47 -5.23
CA GLU A 198 10.06 6.31 -4.12
C GLU A 198 9.44 4.92 -4.01
N ALA A 199 8.97 4.35 -5.12
CA ALA A 199 8.38 3.01 -5.17
C ALA A 199 9.34 1.92 -4.64
N TRP A 200 10.62 2.04 -4.98
CA TRP A 200 11.65 1.17 -4.44
C TRP A 200 11.92 1.51 -2.99
N GLN A 201 12.19 2.78 -2.69
CA GLN A 201 12.64 3.26 -1.39
C GLN A 201 11.64 3.01 -0.26
N ASN A 202 10.39 3.46 -0.43
CA ASN A 202 9.36 3.32 0.58
C ASN A 202 8.83 1.88 0.60
N GLY A 203 8.55 1.27 -0.56
CA GLY A 203 8.05 -0.12 -0.63
C GLY A 203 9.01 -1.14 0.01
N PHE A 204 10.31 -0.96 -0.15
CA PHE A 204 11.35 -1.84 0.42
C PHE A 204 11.42 -1.68 1.96
N ALA A 205 11.36 -0.44 2.47
CA ALA A 205 11.29 -0.18 3.91
C ALA A 205 9.96 -0.69 4.51
N ASP A 206 8.84 -0.55 3.79
CA ASP A 206 7.51 -0.99 4.21
C ASP A 206 7.41 -2.52 4.30
N ALA A 207 8.03 -3.24 3.38
CA ALA A 207 8.06 -4.69 3.38
C ALA A 207 8.97 -5.24 4.49
N ALA A 208 10.14 -4.62 4.66
CA ALA A 208 11.05 -4.95 5.76
C ALA A 208 10.45 -4.63 7.14
N ALA A 209 9.74 -3.52 7.29
CA ALA A 209 9.03 -3.18 8.52
C ALA A 209 7.95 -4.23 8.84
N LEU A 210 7.19 -4.70 7.84
CA LEU A 210 6.19 -5.74 8.06
C LEU A 210 6.82 -7.09 8.46
N LEU A 211 7.93 -7.47 7.80
CA LEU A 211 8.69 -8.67 8.16
C LEU A 211 9.26 -8.58 9.59
N LEU A 212 9.79 -7.42 9.98
CA LEU A 212 10.24 -7.13 11.36
C LEU A 212 9.08 -7.27 12.35
N MET A 213 7.93 -6.63 12.10
CA MET A 213 6.73 -6.74 12.94
C MET A 213 6.23 -8.20 13.07
N SER A 214 6.36 -9.01 12.01
CA SER A 214 6.01 -10.43 12.06
C SER A 214 6.99 -11.24 12.94
N LYS A 215 8.31 -10.99 12.84
CA LYS A 215 9.36 -11.70 13.61
C LYS A 215 9.34 -11.36 15.11
N ILE A 216 8.95 -10.14 15.48
CA ILE A 216 8.84 -9.71 16.89
C ILE A 216 7.49 -10.05 17.53
N THR A 217 6.51 -10.54 16.76
CA THR A 217 5.22 -10.97 17.30
C THR A 217 5.42 -12.24 18.13
N PRO A 218 4.99 -12.28 19.42
CA PRO A 218 5.21 -13.42 20.29
C PRO A 218 4.70 -14.74 19.70
N THR A 219 5.51 -15.80 19.84
CA THR A 219 5.14 -17.14 19.39
C THR A 219 3.81 -17.58 20.02
N GLY A 220 2.83 -17.92 19.18
CA GLY A 220 1.48 -18.29 19.60
C GLY A 220 0.44 -17.16 19.51
N GLN A 221 0.85 -15.92 19.21
CA GLN A 221 -0.06 -14.87 18.75
C GLN A 221 -0.20 -14.92 17.23
N VAL A 222 -1.39 -14.56 16.73
CA VAL A 222 -1.65 -14.40 15.30
C VAL A 222 -1.18 -13.01 14.88
N PHE A 223 -0.25 -12.95 13.93
CA PHE A 223 0.12 -11.70 13.27
C PHE A 223 -0.86 -11.44 12.12
N ASP A 224 -1.69 -10.40 12.24
CA ASP A 224 -2.51 -9.90 11.14
C ASP A 224 -1.90 -8.60 10.57
N PRO A 225 -1.36 -8.62 9.34
CA PRO A 225 -0.80 -7.41 8.73
C PRO A 225 -1.85 -6.35 8.38
N SER A 226 -3.14 -6.71 8.25
CA SER A 226 -4.22 -5.78 7.88
C SER A 226 -4.65 -4.83 9.01
N ASP A 227 -4.25 -5.13 10.25
CA ASP A 227 -4.39 -4.25 11.41
C ASP A 227 -3.30 -3.16 11.48
N LEU A 228 -2.23 -3.29 10.70
CA LEU A 228 -1.08 -2.35 10.70
C LEU A 228 -1.17 -1.29 9.60
N GLY A 229 -1.92 -1.54 8.53
CA GLY A 229 -2.07 -0.64 7.39
C GLY A 229 -2.34 -1.41 6.09
N THR A 230 -2.15 -0.76 4.95
CA THR A 230 -2.49 -1.30 3.63
C THR A 230 -1.72 -2.57 3.29
N TYR A 231 -2.37 -3.73 3.30
CA TYR A 231 -1.76 -5.02 2.98
C TYR A 231 -2.36 -5.66 1.72
N THR A 232 -1.76 -5.38 0.55
CA THR A 232 -2.31 -5.80 -0.76
C THR A 232 -1.86 -7.18 -1.24
N LEU A 233 -0.94 -7.84 -0.55
CA LEU A 233 -0.33 -9.09 -1.02
C LEU A 233 -1.34 -10.19 -1.43
N PRO A 234 -2.46 -10.43 -0.73
CA PRO A 234 -3.43 -11.46 -1.10
C PRO A 234 -4.12 -11.25 -2.45
N ILE A 235 -4.08 -10.02 -2.98
CA ILE A 235 -4.78 -9.61 -4.20
C ILE A 235 -3.84 -8.97 -5.23
N TYR A 236 -2.52 -9.02 -4.99
CA TYR A 236 -1.53 -8.28 -5.75
C TYR A 236 -1.63 -8.56 -7.26
N ASP A 237 -1.71 -9.82 -7.65
CA ASP A 237 -1.70 -10.19 -9.08
C ASP A 237 -2.97 -9.74 -9.84
N PHE A 238 -4.05 -9.38 -9.12
CA PHE A 238 -5.28 -8.82 -9.69
C PHE A 238 -5.23 -7.29 -9.82
N LEU A 239 -4.53 -6.61 -8.91
CA LEU A 239 -4.46 -5.14 -8.86
C LEU A 239 -3.22 -4.56 -9.54
N ASN A 240 -2.27 -5.41 -9.94
CA ASN A 240 -1.00 -5.01 -10.52
C ASN A 240 -1.18 -4.61 -12.00
N HIS A 241 -1.63 -3.36 -12.21
CA HIS A 241 -1.90 -2.77 -13.51
C HIS A 241 -0.85 -1.69 -13.91
N PRO A 242 -0.60 -1.45 -15.22
CA PRO A 242 0.36 -0.45 -15.71
C PRO A 242 0.17 0.97 -15.17
N GLU A 243 -1.06 1.37 -14.82
CA GLU A 243 -1.38 2.70 -14.28
C GLU A 243 -0.76 2.96 -12.89
N LEU A 244 -0.32 1.90 -12.19
CA LEU A 244 0.49 2.02 -10.98
C LEU A 244 1.91 2.52 -11.25
N GLY A 245 2.43 2.41 -12.49
CA GLY A 245 3.76 2.89 -12.85
C GLY A 245 3.86 4.42 -12.83
N ASN A 246 4.77 4.94 -11.99
CA ASN A 246 5.11 6.36 -11.90
C ASN A 246 6.42 6.59 -11.12
N ALA A 247 7.04 7.77 -11.28
CA ALA A 247 8.22 8.16 -10.51
C ALA A 247 7.94 8.33 -9.00
N TYR A 248 6.72 8.75 -8.65
CA TYR A 248 6.28 9.04 -7.28
C TYR A 248 5.18 8.08 -6.84
N ILE A 249 5.20 7.67 -5.57
CA ILE A 249 4.04 7.05 -4.92
C ILE A 249 2.97 8.13 -4.72
N TYR A 250 3.36 9.26 -4.11
CA TYR A 250 2.45 10.36 -3.78
C TYR A 250 2.78 11.60 -4.61
N SER A 251 1.85 11.99 -5.50
CA SER A 251 1.93 13.29 -6.19
C SER A 251 2.03 14.44 -5.18
N ASP A 252 2.86 15.43 -5.47
CA ASP A 252 2.98 16.70 -4.75
C ASP A 252 1.81 17.65 -5.06
N LYS A 253 1.36 17.67 -6.33
CA LYS A 253 0.21 18.45 -6.80
C LYS A 253 -1.12 17.93 -6.23
N THR A 254 -1.29 16.60 -6.24
CA THR A 254 -2.50 15.95 -5.68
C THR A 254 -2.10 14.81 -4.72
N PRO A 255 -1.68 15.14 -3.49
CA PRO A 255 -1.23 14.16 -2.50
C PRO A 255 -2.32 13.22 -1.97
N LEU A 256 -3.59 13.46 -2.35
CA LEU A 256 -4.76 12.70 -1.92
C LEU A 256 -5.28 11.69 -2.95
N LEU A 257 -4.66 11.55 -4.14
CA LEU A 257 -5.15 10.59 -5.14
C LEU A 257 -5.18 9.16 -4.57
N PRO A 258 -6.32 8.42 -4.64
CA PRO A 258 -6.44 7.07 -4.09
C PRO A 258 -5.41 6.08 -4.64
N ILE A 259 -4.97 6.27 -5.89
CA ILE A 259 -3.95 5.45 -6.55
C ILE A 259 -2.62 5.41 -5.77
N SER A 260 -2.30 6.46 -5.01
CA SER A 260 -1.06 6.57 -4.24
C SER A 260 -0.98 5.50 -3.14
N ASP A 261 -2.10 5.26 -2.47
CA ASP A 261 -2.19 4.26 -1.39
C ASP A 261 -2.12 2.83 -1.98
N PHE A 262 -2.65 2.62 -3.19
CA PHE A 262 -2.44 1.37 -3.95
C PHE A 262 -0.96 1.22 -4.32
N ARG A 263 -0.30 2.23 -4.90
CA ARG A 263 1.14 2.15 -5.20
C ARG A 263 1.98 1.78 -3.99
N ALA A 264 1.72 2.39 -2.83
CA ALA A 264 2.43 2.07 -1.58
C ALA A 264 2.25 0.60 -1.18
N GLY A 265 1.00 0.15 -1.04
CA GLY A 265 0.70 -1.24 -0.63
C GLY A 265 1.17 -2.28 -1.65
N MET A 266 1.12 -1.96 -2.94
CA MET A 266 1.55 -2.84 -4.03
C MET A 266 3.08 -2.90 -4.14
N ALA A 267 3.77 -1.78 -3.96
CA ALA A 267 5.23 -1.78 -3.87
C ALA A 267 5.72 -2.61 -2.67
N GLN A 268 5.07 -2.49 -1.50
CA GLN A 268 5.31 -3.35 -0.35
C GLN A 268 5.10 -4.83 -0.71
N ALA A 269 3.95 -5.19 -1.28
CA ALA A 269 3.62 -6.57 -1.64
C ALA A 269 4.62 -7.19 -2.63
N ALA A 270 5.05 -6.43 -3.64
CA ALA A 270 6.10 -6.87 -4.56
C ALA A 270 7.41 -7.20 -3.81
N TRP A 271 7.86 -6.35 -2.89
CA TRP A 271 9.06 -6.63 -2.10
C TRP A 271 8.88 -7.81 -1.12
N LEU A 272 7.68 -8.03 -0.59
CA LEU A 272 7.38 -9.23 0.20
C LEU A 272 7.50 -10.52 -0.64
N LYS A 273 7.07 -10.52 -1.91
CA LYS A 273 7.26 -11.67 -2.84
C LYS A 273 8.76 -12.02 -3.03
N VAL A 274 9.65 -11.02 -3.02
CA VAL A 274 11.11 -11.22 -3.07
C VAL A 274 11.63 -11.77 -1.73
N ALA A 275 11.18 -11.20 -0.60
CA ALA A 275 11.57 -11.65 0.74
C ALA A 275 11.16 -13.09 1.07
N VAL A 276 10.10 -13.62 0.42
CA VAL A 276 9.72 -15.04 0.49
C VAL A 276 10.76 -15.95 -0.20
N GLN A 277 11.55 -15.46 -1.15
CA GLN A 277 12.64 -16.24 -1.77
C GLN A 277 13.91 -16.26 -0.88
N ASP A 278 14.15 -15.19 -0.13
CA ASP A 278 15.28 -15.05 0.80
C ASP A 278 14.91 -14.06 1.92
N GLU A 279 14.67 -14.57 3.14
CA GLU A 279 14.30 -13.73 4.29
C GLU A 279 15.36 -12.66 4.64
N GLN A 280 16.61 -12.86 4.22
CA GLN A 280 17.70 -11.91 4.43
C GLN A 280 17.88 -10.95 3.23
N PHE A 281 16.96 -10.94 2.27
CA PHE A 281 17.07 -10.14 1.04
C PHE A 281 17.38 -8.67 1.32
N PHE A 282 16.61 -8.00 2.20
CA PHE A 282 16.78 -6.57 2.48
C PHE A 282 18.17 -6.27 3.09
N ALA A 283 18.62 -7.07 4.07
CA ALA A 283 19.95 -6.98 4.65
C ALA A 283 21.09 -7.20 3.65
N LYS A 284 20.97 -8.23 2.79
CA LYS A 284 21.94 -8.51 1.72
C LYS A 284 21.96 -7.39 0.69
N PHE A 285 20.80 -6.85 0.33
CA PHE A 285 20.65 -5.76 -0.63
C PHE A 285 21.27 -4.47 -0.12
N ASN A 286 20.92 -4.01 1.08
CA ASN A 286 21.50 -2.80 1.67
C ASN A 286 23.02 -2.93 1.81
N LYS A 287 23.53 -4.08 2.26
CA LYS A 287 24.97 -4.35 2.33
C LYS A 287 25.66 -4.26 0.95
N ALA A 288 25.08 -4.85 -0.09
CA ALA A 288 25.61 -4.78 -1.45
C ALA A 288 25.52 -3.36 -2.03
N TYR A 289 24.45 -2.62 -1.73
CA TYR A 289 24.25 -1.23 -2.12
C TYR A 289 25.29 -0.29 -1.49
N TYR A 290 25.49 -0.35 -0.16
CA TYR A 290 26.51 0.46 0.53
C TYR A 290 27.95 0.11 0.10
N ALA A 291 28.20 -1.12 -0.35
CA ALA A 291 29.48 -1.52 -0.90
C ALA A 291 29.72 -0.99 -2.34
N LYS A 292 28.65 -0.77 -3.12
CA LYS A 292 28.71 -0.30 -4.52
C LYS A 292 28.65 1.23 -4.63
N TYR A 293 27.94 1.91 -3.73
CA TYR A 293 27.66 3.35 -3.83
C TYR A 293 28.12 4.14 -2.60
N ALA A 294 28.74 5.29 -2.86
CA ALA A 294 29.00 6.29 -1.83
C ALA A 294 27.69 7.00 -1.42
N PRO A 295 27.60 7.56 -0.21
CA PRO A 295 26.43 8.34 0.21
C PRO A 295 26.14 9.51 -0.75
N ARG A 296 24.86 9.75 -1.04
CA ARG A 296 24.33 10.79 -1.95
C ARG A 296 24.67 10.59 -3.42
N THR A 297 24.96 9.35 -3.83
CA THR A 297 25.14 9.01 -5.25
C THR A 297 23.78 8.89 -5.95
N THR A 298 23.65 9.52 -7.12
CA THR A 298 22.56 9.24 -8.06
C THR A 298 22.66 7.80 -8.57
N VAL A 299 21.58 7.03 -8.43
CA VAL A 299 21.49 5.63 -8.87
C VAL A 299 20.36 5.46 -9.89
N LYS A 300 20.55 4.57 -10.87
CA LYS A 300 19.52 4.24 -11.85
C LYS A 300 18.68 3.06 -11.36
N PRO A 301 17.41 2.92 -11.76
CA PRO A 301 16.61 1.74 -11.41
C PRO A 301 17.22 0.43 -11.93
N SER A 302 17.96 0.47 -13.05
CA SER A 302 18.75 -0.66 -13.54
C SER A 302 19.82 -1.10 -12.54
N ASP A 303 20.52 -0.17 -11.90
CA ASP A 303 21.55 -0.50 -10.91
C ASP A 303 20.99 -1.22 -9.69
N LEU A 304 19.80 -0.82 -9.26
CA LEU A 304 19.08 -1.44 -8.15
C LEU A 304 18.55 -2.83 -8.55
N ARG A 305 18.05 -2.99 -9.79
CA ARG A 305 17.67 -4.29 -10.36
C ARG A 305 18.86 -5.25 -10.41
N ASP A 306 20.03 -4.79 -10.81
CA ASP A 306 21.25 -5.61 -10.87
C ASP A 306 21.67 -6.13 -9.48
N ILE A 307 21.58 -5.29 -8.45
CA ILE A 307 21.86 -5.72 -7.05
C ILE A 307 20.83 -6.78 -6.61
N ALA A 308 19.53 -6.53 -6.84
CA ALA A 308 18.48 -7.46 -6.44
C ALA A 308 18.60 -8.82 -7.16
N ALA A 309 18.81 -8.81 -8.47
CA ALA A 309 19.00 -10.01 -9.29
C ALA A 309 20.27 -10.80 -8.91
N GLY A 310 21.31 -10.12 -8.41
CA GLY A 310 22.52 -10.77 -7.88
C GLY A 310 22.31 -11.51 -6.56
N ILE A 311 21.23 -11.22 -5.82
CA ILE A 311 20.92 -11.85 -4.53
C ILE A 311 19.82 -12.90 -4.72
N VAL A 312 18.71 -12.51 -5.36
CA VAL A 312 17.57 -13.38 -5.68
C VAL A 312 17.45 -13.43 -7.20
N PRO A 313 18.09 -14.39 -7.89
CA PRO A 313 18.11 -14.45 -9.35
C PRO A 313 16.77 -14.89 -9.96
N ASN A 314 15.90 -15.52 -9.17
CA ASN A 314 14.56 -15.94 -9.59
C ASN A 314 13.52 -15.61 -8.51
N VAL A 315 12.33 -15.17 -8.94
CA VAL A 315 11.16 -14.91 -8.07
C VAL A 315 9.94 -15.57 -8.73
N GLU A 316 9.16 -16.32 -7.95
CA GLU A 316 7.96 -17.02 -8.45
C GLU A 316 8.22 -17.90 -9.70
N GLY A 317 9.41 -18.50 -9.78
CA GLY A 317 9.84 -19.36 -10.89
C GLY A 317 10.23 -18.63 -12.19
N SER A 318 10.19 -17.29 -12.22
CA SER A 318 10.71 -16.46 -13.32
C SER A 318 12.06 -15.84 -12.95
N SER A 319 12.90 -15.49 -13.94
CA SER A 319 14.11 -14.71 -13.65
C SER A 319 13.75 -13.37 -13.02
N PHE A 320 14.59 -12.82 -12.14
CA PHE A 320 14.32 -11.53 -11.48
C PHE A 320 14.04 -10.42 -12.50
N ASN A 321 14.78 -10.39 -13.61
CA ASN A 321 14.63 -9.40 -14.67
C ASN A 321 13.35 -9.56 -15.48
N ASP A 322 12.80 -10.77 -15.59
CA ASP A 322 11.47 -10.98 -16.20
C ASP A 322 10.35 -10.66 -15.22
N TRP A 323 10.54 -11.04 -13.95
CA TRP A 323 9.58 -10.82 -12.89
C TRP A 323 9.41 -9.34 -12.56
N ILE A 324 10.51 -8.59 -12.35
CA ILE A 324 10.48 -7.16 -11.96
C ILE A 324 9.82 -6.30 -13.04
N ARG A 325 9.97 -6.66 -14.32
CA ARG A 325 9.30 -5.99 -15.46
C ARG A 325 7.79 -6.15 -15.48
N ARG A 326 7.24 -7.07 -14.68
CA ARG A 326 5.80 -7.27 -14.50
C ARG A 326 5.27 -6.59 -13.23
N GLN A 327 6.12 -6.07 -12.35
CA GLN A 327 5.69 -5.42 -11.10
C GLN A 327 5.48 -3.92 -11.36
N TYR A 328 4.31 -3.53 -11.86
CA TYR A 328 4.07 -2.16 -12.32
C TYR A 328 4.16 -1.11 -11.20
N ALA A 329 3.84 -1.49 -9.96
CA ALA A 329 4.05 -0.64 -8.79
C ALA A 329 5.54 -0.33 -8.48
N LEU A 330 6.49 -1.08 -9.07
CA LEU A 330 7.93 -0.84 -9.00
C LEU A 330 8.51 -0.30 -10.33
N ASP A 331 7.65 -0.03 -11.31
CA ASP A 331 8.05 0.67 -12.53
C ASP A 331 8.01 2.19 -12.30
N THR A 332 9.17 2.81 -12.45
CA THR A 332 9.39 4.23 -12.18
C THR A 332 9.38 5.09 -13.43
N ASN A 333 9.06 4.50 -14.59
CA ASN A 333 8.92 5.25 -15.84
C ASN A 333 7.67 6.15 -15.79
N VAL A 334 7.84 7.41 -16.19
CA VAL A 334 6.72 8.35 -16.34
C VAL A 334 6.01 8.09 -17.67
N THR A 335 4.79 7.55 -17.60
CA THR A 335 3.87 7.49 -18.74
C THR A 335 2.89 8.67 -18.66
N THR A 336 2.96 9.58 -19.62
CA THR A 336 2.15 10.82 -19.64
C THR A 336 0.75 10.61 -20.19
N GLY A 337 -0.21 11.43 -19.73
CA GLY A 337 -1.55 11.53 -20.30
C GLY A 337 -2.66 11.01 -19.38
N GLN A 338 -3.86 10.82 -19.96
CA GLN A 338 -5.05 10.35 -19.26
C GLN A 338 -4.89 8.87 -18.87
N LYS A 339 -5.05 8.56 -17.59
CA LYS A 339 -5.04 7.19 -17.04
C LYS A 339 -6.35 6.87 -16.33
N LEU A 340 -6.66 5.58 -16.26
CA LEU A 340 -7.82 5.05 -15.56
C LEU A 340 -7.42 3.74 -14.88
N TYR A 341 -7.40 3.74 -13.55
CA TYR A 341 -7.16 2.54 -12.75
C TYR A 341 -8.48 2.07 -12.14
N ALA A 342 -8.76 0.77 -12.15
CA ALA A 342 -9.99 0.22 -11.59
C ALA A 342 -9.74 -1.02 -10.74
N ALA A 343 -10.65 -1.29 -9.82
CA ALA A 343 -10.79 -2.61 -9.20
C ALA A 343 -12.26 -2.88 -8.82
N ALA A 344 -12.49 -4.08 -8.29
CA ALA A 344 -13.77 -4.47 -7.69
C ALA A 344 -13.53 -5.00 -6.28
N SER A 345 -14.52 -4.88 -5.40
CA SER A 345 -14.43 -5.31 -4.00
C SER A 345 -15.76 -5.89 -3.50
N PRO A 346 -15.76 -6.94 -2.64
CA PRO A 346 -16.99 -7.44 -2.06
C PRO A 346 -17.67 -6.34 -1.21
N LEU A 347 -19.00 -6.27 -1.24
CA LEU A 347 -19.71 -5.37 -0.34
C LEU A 347 -19.64 -5.92 1.10
N PRO A 348 -19.41 -5.06 2.11
CA PRO A 348 -19.41 -5.51 3.49
C PRO A 348 -20.78 -6.06 3.88
N VAL A 349 -20.79 -7.21 4.55
CA VAL A 349 -22.03 -7.83 5.05
C VAL A 349 -22.53 -7.02 6.25
N LEU A 350 -23.43 -6.06 5.98
CA LEU A 350 -24.14 -5.34 7.03
C LEU A 350 -25.03 -6.32 7.82
N GLY A 351 -25.00 -6.22 9.14
CA GLY A 351 -25.49 -7.27 10.04
C GLY A 351 -26.99 -7.57 9.91
N THR A 352 -27.33 -8.83 10.23
CA THR A 352 -28.69 -9.40 10.38
C THR A 352 -29.62 -9.32 9.17
N GLY A 353 -29.75 -10.44 8.46
CA GLY A 353 -30.88 -10.73 7.56
C GLY A 353 -30.62 -10.48 6.07
N GLU A 354 -30.04 -9.34 5.71
CA GLU A 354 -29.78 -9.01 4.30
C GLU A 354 -28.47 -9.62 3.78
N ARG A 355 -28.54 -10.85 3.25
CA ARG A 355 -27.49 -11.40 2.37
C ARG A 355 -27.46 -10.62 1.04
N ARG A 356 -26.89 -9.41 1.04
CA ARG A 356 -26.54 -8.69 -0.20
C ARG A 356 -25.28 -9.30 -0.82
N ALA A 357 -25.44 -10.43 -1.49
CA ALA A 357 -24.41 -10.97 -2.38
C ALA A 357 -24.19 -9.96 -3.52
N GLY A 358 -23.05 -9.28 -3.50
CA GLY A 358 -22.78 -8.10 -4.29
C GLY A 358 -21.34 -7.57 -4.14
N PHE A 359 -20.96 -6.64 -5.02
CA PHE A 359 -19.64 -6.02 -5.06
C PHE A 359 -19.74 -4.53 -5.44
N GLU A 360 -18.76 -3.74 -5.02
CA GLU A 360 -18.48 -2.39 -5.50
C GLU A 360 -17.44 -2.49 -6.63
N GLY A 361 -17.72 -1.92 -7.80
CA GLY A 361 -16.73 -1.62 -8.82
C GLY A 361 -16.37 -0.14 -8.74
N PHE A 362 -15.08 0.19 -8.71
CA PHE A 362 -14.61 1.57 -8.71
C PHE A 362 -13.51 1.79 -9.74
N ALA A 363 -13.45 3.01 -10.29
CA ALA A 363 -12.34 3.46 -11.12
C ALA A 363 -11.93 4.90 -10.81
N VAL A 364 -10.62 5.14 -10.78
CA VAL A 364 -9.98 6.43 -10.49
C VAL A 364 -9.44 7.00 -11.79
N ALA A 365 -9.96 8.17 -12.20
CA ALA A 365 -9.52 8.87 -13.41
C ALA A 365 -8.54 10.00 -13.07
N PHE A 366 -7.33 9.95 -13.64
CA PHE A 366 -6.26 10.91 -13.38
C PHE A 366 -5.47 11.23 -14.64
N THR A 367 -4.59 12.24 -14.55
CA THR A 367 -3.70 12.65 -15.64
C THR A 367 -2.27 12.78 -15.09
N THR A 368 -1.30 12.16 -15.75
CA THR A 368 0.13 12.28 -15.41
C THR A 368 0.82 13.24 -16.39
N ASP A 369 1.59 14.21 -15.89
CA ASP A 369 2.41 15.10 -16.73
C ASP A 369 3.80 14.54 -17.04
N SER A 370 4.60 15.29 -17.82
CA SER A 370 5.95 14.87 -18.27
C SER A 370 6.97 14.70 -17.15
N THR A 371 6.70 15.22 -15.96
CA THR A 371 7.55 15.10 -14.76
C THR A 371 7.08 13.99 -13.83
N GLY A 372 5.92 13.39 -14.09
CA GLY A 372 5.33 12.34 -13.24
C GLY A 372 4.40 12.89 -12.16
N HIS A 373 4.13 14.19 -12.14
CA HIS A 373 3.11 14.72 -11.23
C HIS A 373 1.74 14.31 -11.74
N GLU A 374 0.85 13.99 -10.81
CA GLU A 374 -0.49 13.53 -11.12
C GLU A 374 -1.53 14.48 -10.56
N GLU A 375 -2.49 14.78 -11.41
CA GLU A 375 -3.66 15.59 -11.11
C GLU A 375 -4.91 14.73 -11.28
N VAL A 376 -5.93 15.06 -10.48
CA VAL A 376 -7.30 14.60 -10.70
C VAL A 376 -7.65 14.88 -12.18
N GLY A 377 -8.38 13.98 -12.84
CA GLY A 377 -8.92 14.24 -14.19
C GLY A 377 -9.89 15.44 -14.24
N SER A 378 -10.75 15.50 -15.27
CA SER A 378 -11.86 16.48 -15.29
C SER A 378 -13.16 15.84 -14.81
N THR A 379 -14.12 16.61 -14.30
CA THR A 379 -15.47 16.09 -14.11
C THR A 379 -16.07 15.63 -15.44
N GLY A 380 -16.98 14.66 -15.39
CA GLY A 380 -17.70 14.17 -16.57
C GLY A 380 -18.22 12.75 -16.41
N TYR A 381 -18.70 12.18 -17.52
CA TYR A 381 -19.18 10.80 -17.57
C TYR A 381 -18.17 9.91 -18.28
N GLY A 382 -17.90 8.76 -17.68
CA GLY A 382 -17.33 7.59 -18.36
C GLY A 382 -18.44 6.56 -18.62
N SER A 383 -18.05 5.32 -18.91
CA SER A 383 -18.99 4.20 -19.00
C SER A 383 -18.43 2.94 -18.36
N VAL A 384 -19.31 2.09 -17.81
CA VAL A 384 -18.98 0.73 -17.36
C VAL A 384 -19.86 -0.28 -18.07
N ASN A 385 -19.25 -1.26 -18.73
CA ASN A 385 -19.97 -2.44 -19.19
C ASN A 385 -19.64 -3.61 -18.25
N ALA A 386 -20.64 -4.16 -17.58
CA ALA A 386 -20.49 -5.31 -16.70
C ALA A 386 -21.01 -6.57 -17.37
N PHE A 387 -20.22 -7.64 -17.38
CA PHE A 387 -20.57 -8.92 -18.00
C PHE A 387 -20.41 -10.07 -17.02
N ASP A 388 -21.33 -11.05 -17.06
CA ASP A 388 -21.26 -12.28 -16.25
C ASP A 388 -20.33 -13.37 -16.84
N GLU A 389 -20.35 -14.57 -16.26
CA GLU A 389 -19.49 -15.67 -16.69
C GLU A 389 -19.78 -16.17 -18.12
N LYS A 390 -21.01 -15.93 -18.60
CA LYS A 390 -21.49 -16.25 -19.95
C LYS A 390 -21.29 -15.09 -20.94
N GLY A 391 -20.79 -13.95 -20.47
CA GLY A 391 -20.63 -12.73 -21.26
C GLY A 391 -21.92 -11.95 -21.48
N VAL A 392 -23.00 -12.24 -20.75
CA VAL A 392 -24.25 -11.49 -20.77
C VAL A 392 -24.05 -10.18 -20.02
N GLN A 393 -24.54 -9.07 -20.57
CA GLN A 393 -24.45 -7.76 -19.93
C GLN A 393 -25.40 -7.67 -18.73
N ILE A 394 -24.86 -7.33 -17.56
CA ILE A 394 -25.58 -7.31 -16.27
C ILE A 394 -25.66 -5.91 -15.64
N ASN A 395 -25.44 -4.84 -16.41
CA ASN A 395 -25.57 -3.44 -15.97
C ASN A 395 -26.87 -3.16 -15.19
N SER A 396 -27.98 -3.78 -15.59
CA SER A 396 -29.29 -3.70 -14.94
C SER A 396 -29.33 -4.24 -13.49
N LYS A 397 -28.29 -4.96 -13.03
CA LYS A 397 -28.11 -5.40 -11.63
C LYS A 397 -27.35 -4.39 -10.75
N SER A 398 -26.83 -3.29 -11.31
CA SER A 398 -26.26 -2.19 -10.53
C SER A 398 -27.31 -1.12 -10.26
N SER A 399 -27.30 -0.55 -9.05
CA SER A 399 -28.21 0.54 -8.66
C SER A 399 -27.99 1.83 -9.47
N GLU A 400 -26.78 2.06 -9.97
CA GLU A 400 -26.35 3.25 -10.69
C GLU A 400 -26.49 3.09 -12.21
N LEU A 401 -26.41 1.84 -12.70
CA LEU A 401 -26.36 1.49 -14.12
C LEU A 401 -27.67 0.84 -14.63
N THR A 402 -28.77 0.97 -13.87
CA THR A 402 -30.07 0.35 -14.18
C THR A 402 -30.63 0.71 -15.56
N SER A 403 -30.44 1.95 -16.00
CA SER A 403 -31.00 2.52 -17.23
C SER A 403 -29.95 2.99 -18.26
N SER A 404 -28.66 2.94 -17.90
CA SER A 404 -27.56 3.33 -18.79
C SER A 404 -26.25 2.67 -18.37
N ASN A 405 -25.25 2.65 -19.24
CA ASN A 405 -23.89 2.27 -18.86
C ASN A 405 -23.04 3.47 -18.39
N LEU A 406 -23.62 4.66 -18.21
CA LEU A 406 -22.88 5.87 -17.86
C LEU A 406 -22.46 5.86 -16.39
N LEU A 407 -21.17 6.10 -16.15
CA LEU A 407 -20.59 6.22 -14.82
C LEU A 407 -20.21 7.68 -14.57
N ASN A 408 -20.74 8.28 -13.50
CA ASN A 408 -20.41 9.66 -13.14
C ASN A 408 -19.03 9.72 -12.47
N PHE A 409 -18.10 10.46 -13.06
CA PHE A 409 -16.85 10.89 -12.45
C PHE A 409 -17.07 12.34 -12.00
N GLY A 410 -17.63 12.48 -10.79
CA GLY A 410 -17.95 13.78 -10.19
C GLY A 410 -16.84 14.31 -9.28
N THR A 411 -16.83 15.62 -9.05
CA THR A 411 -16.22 16.17 -7.84
C THR A 411 -16.93 15.56 -6.65
N ALA A 412 -16.16 15.01 -5.73
CA ALA A 412 -16.69 14.54 -4.46
C ALA A 412 -17.47 15.67 -3.74
N SER A 413 -18.51 15.29 -2.99
CA SER A 413 -19.01 16.10 -1.89
C SER A 413 -17.91 16.31 -0.84
N ASP A 414 -18.04 17.33 0.02
CA ASP A 414 -17.00 17.65 1.02
C ASP A 414 -16.62 16.44 1.92
N ASP A 415 -17.58 15.54 2.19
CA ASP A 415 -17.38 14.29 2.93
C ASP A 415 -16.48 13.24 2.22
N ASP A 416 -16.21 13.42 0.92
CA ASP A 416 -15.48 12.48 0.07
C ASP A 416 -14.28 13.14 -0.64
N ALA A 417 -13.78 14.29 -0.16
CA ALA A 417 -12.79 15.13 -0.85
C ALA A 417 -11.47 14.44 -1.31
N GLY A 418 -11.16 13.23 -0.81
CA GLY A 418 -10.07 12.38 -1.30
C GLY A 418 -10.40 11.46 -2.49
N LEU A 419 -11.67 11.32 -2.88
CA LEU A 419 -12.18 10.49 -3.97
C LEU A 419 -12.64 11.30 -5.19
N ALA A 420 -12.20 12.55 -5.35
CA ALA A 420 -12.52 13.35 -6.54
C ALA A 420 -12.23 12.57 -7.83
N LEU A 421 -13.26 12.35 -8.64
CA LEU A 421 -13.26 11.48 -9.84
C LEU A 421 -12.94 10.00 -9.59
N THR A 422 -13.49 9.45 -8.51
CA THR A 422 -13.74 8.02 -8.43
C THR A 422 -15.14 7.73 -8.92
N GLY A 423 -15.27 7.10 -10.08
CA GLY A 423 -16.55 6.57 -10.54
C GLY A 423 -16.84 5.25 -9.82
N LYS A 424 -18.03 5.11 -9.23
CA LYS A 424 -18.43 3.93 -8.43
C LYS A 424 -19.74 3.32 -8.91
N THR A 425 -19.84 1.99 -8.85
CA THR A 425 -21.03 1.22 -9.20
C THR A 425 -21.16 0.03 -8.24
N TYR A 426 -22.36 -0.23 -7.76
CA TYR A 426 -22.67 -1.24 -6.75
C TYR A 426 -23.63 -2.25 -7.35
N PHE A 427 -23.23 -3.52 -7.38
CA PHE A 427 -24.04 -4.61 -7.90
C PHE A 427 -24.64 -5.41 -6.76
N THR A 428 -25.95 -5.64 -6.78
CA THR A 428 -26.66 -6.41 -5.76
C THR A 428 -27.65 -7.39 -6.42
N GLY A 429 -28.21 -8.31 -5.63
CA GLY A 429 -29.19 -9.27 -6.16
C GLY A 429 -28.61 -10.21 -7.23
N LEU A 430 -27.32 -10.54 -7.15
CA LEU A 430 -26.66 -11.38 -8.15
C LEU A 430 -27.25 -12.80 -8.21
N GLY A 431 -27.73 -13.31 -7.07
CA GLY A 431 -28.33 -14.63 -6.88
C GLY A 431 -27.82 -15.31 -5.60
N THR A 432 -28.19 -16.57 -5.38
CA THR A 432 -27.48 -17.44 -4.41
C THR A 432 -26.03 -17.66 -4.85
N PRO A 433 -25.07 -17.70 -3.91
CA PRO A 433 -24.10 -16.60 -3.89
C PRO A 433 -22.66 -17.02 -4.27
N ASP A 434 -22.48 -18.13 -4.99
CA ASP A 434 -21.18 -18.78 -5.23
C ASP A 434 -20.93 -19.10 -6.72
N SER A 435 -21.27 -18.21 -7.68
CA SER A 435 -21.13 -18.56 -9.13
C SER A 435 -20.89 -17.44 -10.16
N ALA A 436 -21.19 -16.17 -9.88
CA ALA A 436 -21.11 -15.12 -10.91
C ALA A 436 -19.70 -14.50 -11.04
N ARG A 437 -18.95 -14.91 -12.05
CA ARG A 437 -17.66 -14.30 -12.45
C ARG A 437 -17.95 -13.07 -13.29
N ILE A 438 -17.65 -11.89 -12.78
CA ILE A 438 -18.05 -10.60 -13.36
C ILE A 438 -16.82 -9.82 -13.82
N SER A 439 -16.78 -9.51 -15.11
CA SER A 439 -15.79 -8.60 -15.71
C SER A 439 -16.41 -7.23 -15.91
N LEU A 440 -15.74 -6.19 -15.43
CA LEU A 440 -16.11 -4.78 -15.56
C LEU A 440 -15.15 -4.11 -16.53
N GLN A 441 -15.66 -3.58 -17.64
CA GLN A 441 -14.90 -2.74 -18.57
C GLN A 441 -15.22 -1.28 -18.29
N PHE A 442 -14.27 -0.55 -17.69
CA PHE A 442 -14.39 0.88 -17.41
C PHE A 442 -13.78 1.68 -18.55
N ARG A 443 -14.47 2.74 -18.99
CA ARG A 443 -13.96 3.75 -19.94
C ARG A 443 -14.14 5.14 -19.38
N TYR A 444 -13.15 5.99 -19.57
CA TYR A 444 -13.23 7.41 -19.26
C TYR A 444 -12.43 8.20 -20.30
N LYS A 445 -13.14 8.97 -21.14
CA LYS A 445 -12.60 9.56 -22.39
C LYS A 445 -11.87 8.51 -23.23
N ASN A 446 -10.56 8.65 -23.40
CA ASN A 446 -9.69 7.78 -24.21
C ASN A 446 -8.99 6.69 -23.37
N ALA A 447 -9.17 6.67 -22.06
CA ALA A 447 -8.61 5.64 -21.18
C ALA A 447 -9.64 4.52 -20.96
N GLU A 448 -9.17 3.28 -21.02
CA GLU A 448 -9.96 2.06 -20.79
C GLU A 448 -9.17 1.13 -19.87
N THR A 449 -9.86 0.49 -18.92
CA THR A 449 -9.27 -0.52 -18.03
C THR A 449 -10.31 -1.54 -17.62
N ASN A 450 -9.88 -2.68 -17.09
CA ASN A 450 -10.76 -3.78 -16.68
C ASN A 450 -10.55 -4.14 -15.20
N ALA A 451 -11.63 -4.52 -14.54
CA ALA A 451 -11.60 -5.15 -13.20
C ALA A 451 -12.44 -6.42 -13.18
N VAL A 452 -12.16 -7.34 -12.25
CA VAL A 452 -12.83 -8.65 -12.16
C VAL A 452 -13.25 -8.96 -10.72
N PHE A 453 -14.40 -9.61 -10.57
CA PHE A 453 -14.93 -10.10 -9.29
C PHE A 453 -15.55 -11.52 -9.45
N PRO A 454 -15.53 -12.40 -8.43
CA PRO A 454 -14.67 -12.36 -7.25
C PRO A 454 -13.26 -12.87 -7.58
N TYR A 455 -12.26 -12.40 -6.83
CA TYR A 455 -10.88 -12.90 -6.88
C TYR A 455 -10.54 -13.88 -5.74
N ILE A 456 -11.29 -13.84 -4.64
CA ILE A 456 -11.20 -14.79 -3.52
C ILE A 456 -12.61 -15.20 -3.08
N SER A 457 -12.87 -16.50 -2.99
CA SER A 457 -13.96 -17.07 -2.19
C SER A 457 -13.60 -18.48 -1.75
N SER A 458 -13.70 -18.78 -0.45
CA SER A 458 -13.63 -20.15 0.06
C SER A 458 -14.90 -20.48 0.82
N THR A 459 -15.67 -21.45 0.34
CA THR A 459 -16.75 -22.07 1.10
C THR A 459 -16.28 -23.42 1.64
N THR A 460 -16.73 -23.79 2.84
CA THR A 460 -16.48 -25.11 3.45
C THR A 460 -17.41 -26.21 2.90
N ALA A 461 -17.87 -26.04 1.66
CA ALA A 461 -18.80 -26.95 1.00
C ALA A 461 -18.06 -28.17 0.41
N THR A 462 -18.78 -29.28 0.28
CA THR A 462 -18.27 -30.49 -0.41
C THR A 462 -18.04 -30.28 -1.90
N ASN A 463 -18.62 -29.24 -2.50
CA ASN A 463 -18.22 -28.74 -3.81
C ASN A 463 -17.52 -27.38 -3.62
N ILE A 464 -16.24 -27.28 -3.98
CA ILE A 464 -15.50 -26.01 -3.93
C ILE A 464 -15.38 -25.47 -5.35
N THR A 465 -16.00 -24.32 -5.62
CA THR A 465 -15.75 -23.56 -6.85
C THR A 465 -14.58 -22.61 -6.62
N TYR A 466 -13.50 -22.85 -7.35
CA TYR A 466 -12.35 -21.98 -7.45
C TYR A 466 -12.56 -20.95 -8.54
N TYR A 467 -12.12 -19.72 -8.28
CA TYR A 467 -12.07 -18.63 -9.24
C TYR A 467 -10.62 -18.24 -9.48
N GLY A 468 -10.37 -17.69 -10.66
CA GLY A 468 -9.12 -17.01 -10.93
C GLY A 468 -9.19 -16.14 -12.17
N VAL A 469 -8.15 -15.35 -12.35
CA VAL A 469 -7.91 -14.58 -13.57
C VAL A 469 -6.66 -15.08 -14.27
N THR A 470 -6.53 -14.74 -15.54
CA THR A 470 -5.31 -14.84 -16.32
C THR A 470 -4.81 -13.44 -16.62
N SER A 471 -3.64 -13.09 -16.10
CA SER A 471 -2.97 -11.82 -16.39
C SER A 471 -2.54 -11.67 -17.85
N ASN A 472 -2.57 -12.76 -18.63
CA ASN A 472 -2.25 -12.79 -20.05
C ASN A 472 -3.30 -13.62 -20.82
N GLY A 473 -4.23 -12.92 -21.49
CA GLY A 473 -5.16 -13.50 -22.45
C GLY A 473 -6.63 -13.48 -22.01
N ASP A 474 -7.49 -12.96 -22.89
CA ASP A 474 -8.92 -12.84 -22.63
C ASP A 474 -9.73 -14.11 -22.89
N SER A 475 -9.13 -15.15 -23.48
CA SER A 475 -9.84 -16.40 -23.77
C SER A 475 -8.88 -17.59 -23.88
N GLY A 476 -9.41 -18.79 -23.67
CA GLY A 476 -8.65 -20.04 -23.80
C GLY A 476 -9.12 -21.11 -22.82
N SER A 477 -8.21 -22.02 -22.47
CA SER A 477 -8.43 -23.07 -21.46
C SER A 477 -7.21 -23.20 -20.56
N LEU A 478 -7.44 -23.39 -19.27
CA LEU A 478 -6.38 -23.53 -18.26
C LEU A 478 -6.55 -24.86 -17.51
N SER A 479 -5.45 -25.50 -17.11
CA SER A 479 -5.47 -26.75 -16.33
C SER A 479 -5.27 -26.41 -14.85
N VAL A 480 -6.28 -26.64 -14.02
CA VAL A 480 -6.27 -26.27 -12.59
C VAL A 480 -6.28 -27.55 -11.76
N ALA A 481 -5.35 -27.70 -10.82
CA ALA A 481 -5.24 -28.87 -9.94
C ALA A 481 -5.11 -28.42 -8.48
N PRO A 482 -6.22 -28.11 -7.79
CA PRO A 482 -6.17 -27.68 -6.40
C PRO A 482 -5.76 -28.84 -5.49
N ASN A 483 -4.75 -28.63 -4.64
CA ASN A 483 -4.35 -29.51 -3.52
C ASN A 483 -4.40 -31.03 -3.80
N ASN A 484 -3.57 -31.51 -4.73
CA ASN A 484 -3.46 -32.93 -5.11
C ASN A 484 -4.74 -33.59 -5.67
N SER A 485 -5.75 -32.81 -6.04
CA SER A 485 -6.91 -33.33 -6.79
C SER A 485 -6.59 -33.55 -8.27
N THR A 486 -7.49 -34.26 -8.97
CA THR A 486 -7.38 -34.46 -10.43
C THR A 486 -7.47 -33.12 -11.15
N SER A 487 -6.55 -32.85 -12.08
CA SER A 487 -6.59 -31.59 -12.83
C SER A 487 -7.86 -31.47 -13.67
N GLN A 488 -8.56 -30.35 -13.52
CA GLN A 488 -9.71 -29.96 -14.33
C GLN A 488 -9.29 -28.94 -15.40
N THR A 489 -9.79 -29.09 -16.61
CA THR A 489 -9.68 -28.06 -17.66
C THR A 489 -10.82 -27.07 -17.50
N VAL A 490 -10.49 -25.81 -17.20
CA VAL A 490 -11.44 -24.70 -17.08
C VAL A 490 -11.37 -23.80 -18.31
N THR A 491 -12.50 -23.21 -18.70
CA THR A 491 -12.53 -22.21 -19.78
C THR A 491 -12.19 -20.82 -19.23
N VAL A 492 -11.23 -20.15 -19.86
CA VAL A 492 -10.95 -18.74 -19.67
C VAL A 492 -11.82 -17.94 -20.63
N ALA A 493 -12.54 -16.94 -20.13
CA ALA A 493 -13.24 -15.96 -20.95
C ALA A 493 -13.25 -14.60 -20.24
N ARG A 494 -12.99 -13.52 -21.00
CA ARG A 494 -12.76 -12.15 -20.49
C ARG A 494 -11.70 -12.11 -19.38
N GLY A 495 -10.61 -12.83 -19.59
CA GLY A 495 -9.46 -12.87 -18.68
C GLY A 495 -9.70 -13.63 -17.37
N ALA A 496 -10.81 -14.37 -17.25
CA ALA A 496 -11.22 -14.97 -15.98
C ALA A 496 -11.81 -16.39 -16.16
N TRP A 497 -11.68 -17.22 -15.14
CA TRP A 497 -12.10 -18.63 -15.16
C TRP A 497 -12.72 -19.05 -13.82
N ALA A 498 -13.48 -20.15 -13.86
CA ALA A 498 -14.00 -20.83 -12.68
C ALA A 498 -13.92 -22.35 -12.88
N GLY A 499 -13.67 -23.10 -11.81
CA GLY A 499 -13.60 -24.55 -11.82
C GLY A 499 -14.14 -25.15 -10.52
N THR A 500 -14.96 -26.20 -10.60
CA THR A 500 -15.61 -26.80 -9.44
C THR A 500 -15.00 -28.17 -9.13
N GLN A 501 -14.33 -28.27 -7.99
CA GLN A 501 -14.04 -29.58 -7.39
C GLN A 501 -15.34 -30.13 -6.79
N LYS A 502 -15.62 -31.41 -7.06
CA LYS A 502 -16.72 -32.20 -6.52
C LYS A 502 -16.20 -33.32 -5.61
#